data_AF-A0A6B1DTP7-F1
#
_entry.id   AF-A0A6B1DTP7-F1
#
_cell.length_a   1.000
_cell.length_b   1.000
_cell.length_c   1.000
_cell.angle_alpha   90.00
_cell.angle_beta   90.00
_cell.angle_gamma   90.00
#
_symmetry.space_group_name_H-M   'P 1'
#
loop_
_entity.id
_entity.type
_entity.pdbx_description
1 polymer ?
#
loop_
_entity_poly.entity_id
_entity_poly.type
_entity_poly.pdbx_seq_one_letter_code
_entity_poly.pdbx_strand_id
1 'polypeptide(L)'
;MTHAGAWLLADDITRFTLQASVTCAIFRGNAKTHILDRKAFHGNLYAIYQEVMAYFQAKLNSALVPNAQGRDERLELPESALREALVNAIAHRDYCSTANVQVYIYQDRVEIVAPGGLPAGMRKEDLGIRSVPRNPLLFSMLYRMRLVEQIGSGIRRIHDSCREHGVAEPAIEVSSDWVTVTFPRPVEAST
;
A
#
# COMPACT_ATOMS: atom_id res chain seq x y z
N MET A 1 2.78 -4.23 23.67
CA MET A 1 3.72 -5.36 23.74
C MET A 1 4.41 -5.51 22.39
N THR A 2 5.74 -5.58 22.36
CA THR A 2 6.54 -5.73 21.14
C THR A 2 6.52 -7.18 20.64
N HIS A 3 5.46 -7.57 19.94
CA HIS A 3 5.33 -8.89 19.30
C HIS A 3 6.16 -9.05 18.01
N ALA A 4 7.00 -8.07 17.65
CA ALA A 4 7.71 -8.06 16.37
C ALA A 4 8.56 -9.31 16.12
N GLY A 5 9.24 -9.83 17.16
CA GLY A 5 10.01 -11.09 17.06
C GLY A 5 9.12 -12.31 16.81
N ALA A 6 7.93 -12.35 17.42
CA ALA A 6 6.96 -13.41 17.20
C ALA A 6 6.34 -13.31 15.80
N TRP A 7 6.04 -12.11 15.31
CA TRP A 7 5.51 -11.88 13.96
C TRP A 7 6.47 -12.32 12.86
N LEU A 8 7.78 -12.23 13.08
CA LEU A 8 8.78 -12.65 12.08
C LEU A 8 8.81 -14.15 11.85
N LEU A 9 8.64 -14.92 12.93
CA LEU A 9 8.74 -16.38 12.90
C LEU A 9 7.37 -17.07 12.76
N ALA A 10 6.30 -16.28 12.83
CA ALA A 10 4.95 -16.80 12.69
C ALA A 10 4.61 -16.98 11.22
N ASP A 11 4.12 -18.17 10.87
CA ASP A 11 3.48 -18.42 9.58
C ASP A 11 2.24 -17.51 9.38
N ASP A 12 1.62 -17.08 10.48
CA ASP A 12 0.50 -16.16 10.51
C ASP A 12 0.56 -15.18 11.69
N ILE A 13 0.74 -13.90 11.39
CA ILE A 13 0.84 -12.84 12.41
C ILE A 13 -0.51 -12.56 13.10
N THR A 14 -1.62 -12.96 12.47
CA THR A 14 -2.96 -12.76 13.05
C THR A 14 -3.18 -13.56 14.32
N ARG A 15 -2.39 -14.61 14.55
CA ARG A 15 -2.35 -15.37 15.82
C ARG A 15 -1.97 -14.52 17.03
N PHE A 16 -1.23 -13.43 16.80
CA PHE A 16 -0.80 -12.48 17.84
C PHE A 16 -1.56 -11.16 17.75
N THR A 17 -2.06 -10.81 16.57
CA THR A 17 -2.73 -9.53 16.31
C THR A 17 -3.76 -9.72 15.22
N LEU A 18 -5.01 -10.04 15.59
CA LEU A 18 -6.09 -10.45 14.67
C LEU A 18 -6.26 -9.53 13.45
N GLN A 19 -6.12 -8.23 13.69
CA GLN A 19 -6.27 -7.17 12.70
C GLN A 19 -5.01 -6.94 11.84
N ALA A 20 -3.94 -7.70 12.03
CA ALA A 20 -2.73 -7.65 11.19
C ALA A 20 -2.95 -8.41 9.89
N SER A 21 -3.96 -7.97 9.15
CA SER A 21 -4.34 -8.42 7.82
C SER A 21 -4.40 -7.24 6.86
N VAL A 22 -4.50 -7.53 5.57
CA VAL A 22 -4.88 -6.54 4.55
C VAL A 22 -6.21 -6.98 3.96
N THR A 23 -7.19 -6.09 3.85
CA THR A 23 -8.43 -6.37 3.13
C THR A 23 -8.49 -5.56 1.85
N CYS A 24 -8.61 -6.25 0.72
CA CYS A 24 -8.87 -5.64 -0.56
C CYS A 24 -10.36 -5.76 -0.91
N ALA A 25 -10.94 -4.71 -1.48
CA ALA A 25 -12.27 -4.75 -2.04
C ALA A 25 -12.34 -3.94 -3.34
N ILE A 26 -13.09 -4.46 -4.30
CA ILE A 26 -13.39 -3.79 -5.57
C ILE A 26 -14.84 -3.33 -5.53
N PHE A 27 -15.08 -2.09 -5.95
CA PHE A 27 -16.41 -1.50 -6.02
C PHE A 27 -16.82 -1.25 -7.47
N ARG A 28 -18.12 -1.36 -7.74
CA ARG A 28 -18.71 -0.87 -8.98
C ARG A 28 -18.85 0.65 -8.91
N GLY A 29 -18.25 1.35 -9.85
CA GLY A 29 -18.24 2.81 -9.90
C GLY A 29 -17.31 3.44 -8.86
N ASN A 30 -17.65 4.66 -8.42
CA ASN A 30 -16.77 5.50 -7.61
C ASN A 30 -17.18 5.56 -6.13
N ALA A 31 -18.25 4.83 -5.76
CA ALA A 31 -18.85 4.84 -4.44
C ALA A 31 -18.69 3.50 -3.72
N LYS A 32 -18.56 3.55 -2.39
CA LYS A 32 -18.36 2.40 -1.51
C LYS A 32 -19.67 1.65 -1.21
N THR A 33 -20.46 1.35 -2.24
CA THR A 33 -21.82 0.77 -2.09
C THR A 33 -21.92 -0.64 -2.66
N HIS A 34 -21.45 -0.86 -3.89
CA HIS A 34 -21.60 -2.13 -4.61
C HIS A 34 -20.28 -2.88 -4.69
N ILE A 35 -20.03 -3.80 -3.76
CA ILE A 35 -18.83 -4.64 -3.73
C ILE A 35 -18.90 -5.68 -4.86
N LEU A 36 -17.90 -5.69 -5.74
CA LEU A 36 -17.72 -6.68 -6.81
C LEU A 36 -16.84 -7.85 -6.37
N ASP A 37 -15.83 -7.57 -5.57
CA ASP A 37 -14.91 -8.56 -5.03
C ASP A 37 -14.41 -8.10 -3.66
N ARG A 38 -14.17 -9.04 -2.75
CA ARG A 38 -13.60 -8.75 -1.43
C ARG A 38 -12.74 -9.93 -0.99
N LYS A 39 -11.48 -9.63 -0.67
CA LYS A 39 -10.53 -10.63 -0.18
C LYS A 39 -9.77 -10.10 1.02
N ALA A 40 -9.68 -10.90 2.08
CA ALA A 40 -8.81 -10.65 3.22
C ALA A 40 -7.56 -11.54 3.12
N PHE A 41 -6.40 -10.94 3.36
CA PHE A 41 -5.10 -11.57 3.29
C PHE A 41 -4.53 -11.70 4.70
N HIS A 42 -4.17 -12.93 5.06
CA HIS A 42 -3.65 -13.35 6.35
C HIS A 42 -2.36 -14.15 6.14
N GLY A 43 -1.57 -14.36 7.18
CA GLY A 43 -0.28 -15.03 7.07
C GLY A 43 0.88 -14.18 7.57
N ASN A 44 2.10 -14.56 7.22
CA ASN A 44 3.27 -13.75 7.53
C ASN A 44 3.28 -12.47 6.69
N LEU A 45 4.01 -11.45 7.14
CA LEU A 45 4.03 -10.13 6.49
C LEU A 45 4.47 -10.18 5.03
N TYR A 46 5.41 -11.06 4.71
CA TYR A 46 5.93 -11.22 3.37
C TYR A 46 4.90 -11.88 2.44
N ALA A 47 4.21 -12.93 2.93
CA ALA A 47 3.13 -13.57 2.21
C ALA A 47 1.96 -12.60 1.94
N ILE A 48 1.52 -11.86 2.97
CA ILE A 48 0.48 -10.83 2.81
C ILE A 48 0.89 -9.81 1.74
N TYR A 49 2.13 -9.32 1.81
CA TYR A 49 2.67 -8.40 0.79
C TYR A 49 2.62 -9.01 -0.61
N GLN A 50 3.14 -10.22 -0.80
CA GLN A 50 3.16 -10.87 -2.12
C GLN A 50 1.77 -11.13 -2.67
N GLU A 51 0.84 -11.62 -1.83
CA GLU A 51 -0.51 -11.93 -2.26
C GLU A 51 -1.31 -10.67 -2.64
N VAL A 52 -1.10 -9.55 -1.94
CA VAL A 52 -1.73 -8.28 -2.30
C VAL A 52 -1.13 -7.71 -3.59
N MET A 53 0.19 -7.82 -3.80
CA MET A 53 0.80 -7.43 -5.08
C MET A 53 0.29 -8.27 -6.25
N ALA A 54 0.15 -9.59 -6.06
CA ALA A 54 -0.47 -10.47 -7.05
C ALA A 54 -1.95 -10.12 -7.28
N TYR A 55 -2.65 -9.67 -6.24
CA TYR A 55 -4.02 -9.18 -6.37
C TYR A 55 -4.10 -7.90 -7.22
N PHE A 56 -3.16 -6.96 -7.06
CA PHE A 56 -3.07 -5.80 -7.96
C PHE A 56 -2.84 -6.23 -9.41
N GLN A 57 -1.88 -7.14 -9.64
CA GLN A 57 -1.60 -7.66 -10.98
C GLN A 57 -2.81 -8.36 -11.62
N ALA A 58 -3.63 -9.04 -10.82
CA ALA A 58 -4.79 -9.77 -11.31
C ALA A 58 -6.05 -8.91 -11.50
N LYS A 59 -6.14 -7.72 -10.88
CA LYS A 59 -7.38 -6.95 -10.77
C LYS A 59 -7.31 -5.54 -11.35
N LEU A 60 -6.12 -4.95 -11.45
CA LEU A 60 -5.95 -3.68 -12.13
C LEU A 60 -5.86 -3.91 -13.64
N ASN A 61 -6.25 -2.90 -14.40
CA ASN A 61 -6.13 -2.97 -15.84
C ASN A 61 -4.65 -2.95 -16.25
N SER A 62 -4.34 -3.58 -17.38
CA SER A 62 -3.02 -3.50 -18.00
C SER A 62 -3.14 -2.85 -19.37
N ALA A 63 -2.21 -1.95 -19.68
CA ALA A 63 -2.01 -1.39 -21.00
C ALA A 63 -0.83 -2.06 -21.69
N LEU A 64 -0.95 -2.30 -22.99
CA LEU A 64 0.17 -2.76 -23.82
C LEU A 64 1.02 -1.55 -24.20
N VAL A 65 2.22 -1.47 -23.64
CA VAL A 65 3.18 -0.38 -23.90
C VAL A 65 4.24 -0.88 -24.89
N PRO A 66 4.45 -0.22 -26.04
CA PRO A 66 5.53 -0.58 -26.95
C PRO A 66 6.91 -0.50 -26.29
N ASN A 67 7.75 -1.50 -26.48
CA ASN A 67 9.14 -1.53 -26.00
C ASN A 67 10.10 -2.02 -27.09
N ALA A 68 11.41 -2.01 -26.81
CA ALA A 68 12.44 -2.40 -27.78
C ALA A 68 12.33 -3.87 -28.26
N GLN A 69 11.63 -4.73 -27.52
CA GLN A 69 11.39 -6.14 -27.86
C GLN A 69 9.97 -6.42 -28.39
N GLY A 70 9.11 -5.39 -28.54
CA GLY A 70 7.73 -5.55 -28.98
C GLY A 70 6.74 -4.74 -28.14
N ARG A 71 6.00 -5.41 -27.25
CA ARG A 71 5.02 -4.80 -26.36
C ARG A 71 5.12 -5.46 -24.99
N ASP A 72 5.09 -4.64 -23.94
CA ASP A 72 5.03 -5.08 -22.54
C ASP A 72 3.64 -4.83 -21.98
N GLU A 73 3.09 -5.79 -21.24
CA GLU A 73 1.88 -5.56 -20.45
C GLU A 73 2.27 -4.84 -19.16
N ARG A 74 1.87 -3.58 -19.05
CA ARG A 74 2.13 -2.76 -17.87
C ARG A 74 0.81 -2.42 -17.19
N LEU A 75 0.75 -2.58 -15.87
CA LEU A 75 -0.41 -2.13 -15.08
C LEU A 75 -0.71 -0.65 -15.33
N GLU A 76 -1.97 -0.26 -15.26
CA GLU A 76 -2.44 1.12 -15.42
C GLU A 76 -1.87 2.09 -14.36
N LEU A 77 -1.35 1.54 -13.27
CA LEU A 77 -0.64 2.25 -12.21
C LEU A 77 0.76 1.64 -12.02
N PRO A 78 1.77 2.44 -11.63
CA PRO A 78 3.11 1.92 -11.44
C PRO A 78 3.19 0.91 -10.29
N GLU A 79 3.61 -0.32 -10.61
CA GLU A 79 3.78 -1.39 -9.62
C GLU A 79 4.71 -0.96 -8.48
N SER A 80 5.80 -0.26 -8.79
CA SER A 80 6.74 0.28 -7.79
C SER A 80 6.10 1.27 -6.83
N ALA A 81 5.14 2.08 -7.29
CA ALA A 81 4.42 3.04 -6.46
C ALA A 81 3.39 2.35 -5.56
N LEU A 82 2.63 1.39 -6.11
CA LEU A 82 1.69 0.56 -5.35
C LEU A 82 2.42 -0.26 -4.29
N ARG A 83 3.56 -0.84 -4.64
CA ARG A 83 4.46 -1.58 -3.74
C ARG A 83 4.89 -0.70 -2.56
N GLU A 84 5.44 0.47 -2.85
CA GLU A 84 5.93 1.39 -1.82
C GLU A 84 4.79 1.87 -0.91
N ALA A 85 3.62 2.20 -1.45
CA ALA A 85 2.46 2.62 -0.68
C ALA A 85 1.91 1.49 0.22
N LEU A 86 1.79 0.27 -0.31
CA LEU A 86 1.37 -0.91 0.46
C LEU A 86 2.34 -1.22 1.60
N VAL A 87 3.65 -1.24 1.31
CA VAL A 87 4.66 -1.54 2.32
C VAL A 87 4.67 -0.43 3.38
N ASN A 88 4.52 0.85 3.00
CA ASN A 88 4.41 1.93 3.98
C ASN A 88 3.15 1.80 4.85
N ALA A 89 2.02 1.39 4.27
CA ALA A 89 0.79 1.11 5.03
C ALA A 89 1.00 -0.03 6.05
N ILE A 90 1.67 -1.11 5.67
CA ILE A 90 1.99 -2.23 6.57
C ILE A 90 3.01 -1.81 7.64
N ALA A 91 4.07 -1.08 7.27
CA ALA A 91 5.17 -0.71 8.15
C ALA A 91 4.77 0.33 9.21
N HIS A 92 3.92 1.29 8.83
CA HIS A 92 3.59 2.45 9.66
C HIS A 92 2.20 2.37 10.32
N ARG A 93 1.40 1.34 10.03
CA ARG A 93 0.10 1.19 10.71
C ARG A 93 0.23 1.13 12.23
N ASP A 94 -0.80 1.60 12.89
CA ASP A 94 -0.99 1.35 14.31
C ASP A 94 -1.50 -0.08 14.55
N TYR A 95 -0.61 -0.94 15.04
CA TYR A 95 -0.94 -2.33 15.38
C TYR A 95 -1.76 -2.46 16.68
N CYS A 96 -1.95 -1.37 17.44
CA CYS A 96 -2.88 -1.32 18.56
C CYS A 96 -4.32 -1.01 18.13
N SER A 97 -4.51 -0.43 16.94
CA SER A 97 -5.84 -0.23 16.34
C SER A 97 -6.53 -1.57 16.13
N THR A 98 -7.86 -1.61 16.21
CA THR A 98 -8.68 -2.78 15.84
C THR A 98 -8.92 -2.88 14.34
N ALA A 99 -8.58 -1.84 13.57
CA ALA A 99 -8.71 -1.83 12.13
C ALA A 99 -7.50 -2.46 11.44
N ASN A 100 -7.73 -2.99 10.25
CA ASN A 100 -6.69 -3.52 9.38
C ASN A 100 -6.34 -2.52 8.26
N VAL A 101 -5.28 -2.80 7.50
CA VAL A 101 -4.98 -2.05 6.28
C VAL A 101 -6.04 -2.41 5.23
N GLN A 102 -6.56 -1.41 4.55
CA GLN A 102 -7.63 -1.56 3.57
C GLN A 102 -7.17 -1.05 2.21
N VAL A 103 -7.45 -1.82 1.17
CA VAL A 103 -7.19 -1.46 -0.21
C VAL A 103 -8.53 -1.43 -0.93
N TYR A 104 -8.88 -0.28 -1.48
CA TYR A 104 -10.14 -0.10 -2.20
C TYR A 104 -9.86 0.25 -3.65
N ILE A 105 -10.39 -0.56 -4.55
CA ILE A 105 -10.28 -0.35 -5.99
C ILE A 105 -11.64 0.12 -6.48
N TYR A 106 -11.71 1.37 -6.90
CA TYR A 106 -12.85 1.98 -7.57
C TYR A 106 -12.58 2.06 -9.06
N GLN A 107 -13.61 2.46 -9.82
CA GLN A 107 -13.44 2.68 -11.25
C GLN A 107 -12.48 3.83 -11.57
N ASP A 108 -12.43 4.88 -10.74
CA ASP A 108 -11.64 6.09 -10.96
C ASP A 108 -10.35 6.18 -10.13
N ARG A 109 -10.17 5.31 -9.13
CA ARG A 109 -9.02 5.39 -8.20
C ARG A 109 -8.76 4.09 -7.45
N VAL A 110 -7.54 3.98 -6.91
CA VAL A 110 -7.15 2.99 -5.92
C VAL A 110 -6.78 3.71 -4.63
N GLU A 111 -7.38 3.31 -3.51
CA GLU A 111 -7.08 3.85 -2.17
C GLU A 111 -6.37 2.78 -1.34
N ILE A 112 -5.24 3.14 -0.71
CA ILE A 112 -4.57 2.33 0.30
C ILE A 112 -4.69 3.08 1.63
N VAL A 113 -5.46 2.52 2.55
CA VAL A 113 -5.84 3.12 3.83
C VAL A 113 -5.18 2.35 4.97
N ALA A 114 -4.37 3.05 5.76
CA ALA A 114 -3.69 2.51 6.92
C ALA A 114 -4.24 3.14 8.22
N PRO A 115 -4.57 2.34 9.24
CA PRO A 115 -4.92 2.88 10.54
C PRO A 115 -3.69 3.45 11.25
N GLY A 116 -3.89 4.52 12.01
CA GLY A 116 -2.87 5.32 12.66
C GLY A 116 -2.55 6.59 11.87
N GLY A 117 -2.48 7.74 12.55
CA GLY A 117 -2.01 8.99 11.97
C GLY A 117 -0.48 9.14 11.99
N LEU A 118 0.01 10.37 12.15
CA LEU A 118 1.45 10.62 12.32
C LEU A 118 1.94 10.21 13.71
N PRO A 119 3.16 9.63 13.85
CA PRO A 119 3.80 9.42 15.14
C PRO A 119 3.94 10.73 15.92
N ALA A 120 3.99 10.64 17.26
CA ALA A 120 4.19 11.81 18.10
C ALA A 120 5.48 12.54 17.71
N GLY A 121 5.38 13.86 17.51
CA GLY A 121 6.50 14.71 17.09
C GLY A 121 6.75 14.79 15.58
N MET A 122 5.97 14.08 14.75
CA MET A 122 5.97 14.22 13.30
C MET A 122 4.81 15.12 12.85
N ARG A 123 5.10 16.09 11.98
CA ARG A 123 4.09 16.95 11.33
C ARG A 123 3.90 16.55 9.88
N LYS A 124 2.85 17.08 9.24
CA LYS A 124 2.57 16.79 7.83
C LYS A 124 3.72 17.23 6.92
N GLU A 125 4.41 18.31 7.27
CA GLU A 125 5.55 18.82 6.49
C GLU A 125 6.77 17.89 6.56
N ASP A 126 6.83 16.98 7.54
CA ASP A 126 7.92 16.00 7.66
C ASP A 126 7.70 14.75 6.78
N LEU A 127 6.49 14.57 6.22
CA LEU A 127 6.17 13.45 5.32
C LEU A 127 7.06 13.48 4.09
N GLY A 128 7.75 12.38 3.82
CA GLY A 128 8.65 12.26 2.66
C GLY A 128 10.04 12.90 2.88
N ILE A 129 10.29 13.43 4.08
CA ILE A 129 11.59 13.95 4.50
C ILE A 129 12.16 13.08 5.62
N ARG A 130 11.31 12.66 6.57
CA ARG A 130 11.71 11.85 7.73
C ARG A 130 10.95 10.52 7.72
N SER A 131 11.63 9.46 8.13
CA SER A 131 11.01 8.17 8.41
C SER A 131 11.10 7.87 9.90
N VAL A 132 9.96 7.91 10.58
CA VAL A 132 9.84 7.56 12.01
C VAL A 132 8.91 6.36 12.13
N PRO A 133 9.44 5.12 12.25
CA PRO A 133 8.60 3.95 12.39
C PRO A 133 8.00 3.86 13.79
N ARG A 134 6.70 3.52 13.89
CA ARG A 134 6.03 3.24 15.18
C ARG A 134 6.56 1.97 15.83
N ASN A 135 6.90 0.97 15.01
CA ASN A 135 7.48 -0.29 15.45
C ASN A 135 8.86 -0.46 14.80
N PRO A 136 9.95 -0.03 15.48
CA PRO A 136 11.30 -0.11 14.94
C PRO A 136 11.76 -1.54 14.61
N LEU A 137 11.29 -2.54 15.37
CA LEU A 137 11.64 -3.94 15.13
C LEU A 137 11.01 -4.45 13.84
N LEU A 138 9.71 -4.20 13.64
CA LEU A 138 9.01 -4.51 12.39
C LEU A 138 9.69 -3.82 11.20
N PHE A 139 9.97 -2.52 11.34
CA PHE A 139 10.59 -1.74 10.27
C PHE A 139 12.00 -2.27 9.93
N SER A 140 12.81 -2.61 10.94
CA SER A 140 14.13 -3.22 10.75
C SER A 140 14.05 -4.55 9.99
N MET A 141 13.00 -5.34 10.22
CA MET A 141 12.76 -6.59 9.49
C MET A 141 12.40 -6.32 8.03
N LEU A 142 11.46 -5.41 7.76
CA LEU A 142 11.10 -5.02 6.39
C LEU A 142 12.31 -4.44 5.63
N TYR A 143 13.18 -3.71 6.32
CA TYR A 143 14.42 -3.19 5.76
C TYR A 143 15.39 -4.32 5.38
N ARG A 144 15.57 -5.33 6.24
CA ARG A 144 16.39 -6.52 5.93
C ARG A 144 15.83 -7.36 4.78
N MET A 145 14.51 -7.37 4.61
CA MET A 145 13.81 -7.97 3.47
C MET A 145 13.89 -7.12 2.19
N ARG A 146 14.54 -5.95 2.22
CA ARG A 146 14.63 -4.98 1.12
C ARG A 146 13.26 -4.48 0.63
N LEU A 147 12.28 -4.41 1.53
CA LEU A 147 10.94 -3.89 1.22
C LEU A 147 10.82 -2.38 1.46
N VAL A 148 11.54 -1.84 2.45
CA VAL A 148 11.56 -0.41 2.82
C VAL A 148 12.96 0.18 2.81
N GLU A 149 13.04 1.50 2.72
CA GLU A 149 14.25 2.30 2.95
C GLU A 149 14.11 3.17 4.21
N GLN A 150 15.19 3.36 4.97
CA GLN A 150 15.14 4.10 6.26
C GLN A 150 15.35 5.62 6.13
N ILE A 151 15.43 6.16 4.92
CA ILE A 151 15.84 7.56 4.68
C ILE A 151 14.68 8.52 4.33
N GLY A 152 13.42 8.08 4.42
CA GLY A 152 12.25 8.94 4.18
C GLY A 152 11.92 9.20 2.70
N SER A 153 12.63 8.58 1.76
CA SER A 153 12.45 8.82 0.32
C SER A 153 11.27 8.09 -0.33
N GLY A 154 10.47 7.33 0.44
CA GLY A 154 9.38 6.51 -0.09
C GLY A 154 8.30 7.31 -0.82
N ILE A 155 7.84 8.41 -0.23
CA ILE A 155 6.85 9.29 -0.86
C ILE A 155 7.40 9.87 -2.17
N ARG A 156 8.66 10.32 -2.17
CA ARG A 156 9.31 10.83 -3.39
C ARG A 156 9.35 9.76 -4.49
N ARG A 157 9.74 8.52 -4.16
CA ARG A 157 9.73 7.40 -5.11
C ARG A 157 8.35 7.11 -5.69
N ILE A 158 7.30 7.22 -4.89
CA ILE A 158 5.92 7.09 -5.37
C ILE A 158 5.63 8.14 -6.44
N HIS A 159 5.91 9.41 -6.16
CA HIS A 159 5.70 10.51 -7.12
C HIS A 159 6.57 10.38 -8.37
N ASP A 160 7.87 10.08 -8.23
CA ASP A 160 8.79 9.83 -9.35
C ASP A 160 8.25 8.71 -10.25
N SER A 161 7.83 7.60 -9.64
CA SER A 161 7.33 6.45 -10.38
C SER A 161 6.01 6.75 -11.11
N CYS A 162 5.12 7.55 -10.54
CA CYS A 162 3.91 8.03 -11.22
C CYS A 162 4.24 8.95 -12.41
N ARG A 163 5.19 9.88 -12.25
CA ARG A 163 5.65 10.75 -13.33
C ARG A 163 6.27 9.98 -14.48
N GLU A 164 7.16 9.02 -14.18
CA GLU A 164 7.79 8.14 -15.19
C GLU A 164 6.77 7.22 -15.87
N HIS A 165 5.67 6.89 -15.20
CA HIS A 165 4.57 6.14 -15.78
C HIS A 165 3.66 7.02 -16.67
N GLY A 166 3.67 8.34 -16.47
CA GLY A 166 2.75 9.26 -17.16
C GLY A 166 1.35 9.26 -16.57
N VAL A 167 1.19 8.94 -15.28
CA VAL A 167 -0.10 9.00 -14.57
C VAL A 167 -0.09 10.11 -13.52
N ALA A 168 -1.28 10.50 -13.07
CA ALA A 168 -1.42 11.48 -12.00
C ALA A 168 -0.74 10.99 -10.71
N GLU A 169 -0.11 11.93 -10.00
CA GLU A 169 0.48 11.67 -8.70
C GLU A 169 -0.61 11.36 -7.66
N PRO A 170 -0.33 10.47 -6.68
CA PRO A 170 -1.32 10.14 -5.68
C PRO A 170 -1.48 11.26 -4.65
N ALA A 171 -2.70 11.43 -4.17
CA ALA A 171 -2.98 12.26 -3.01
C ALA A 171 -2.67 11.49 -1.72
N ILE A 172 -2.02 12.14 -0.76
CA ILE A 172 -1.72 11.57 0.56
C ILE A 172 -2.48 12.38 1.60
N GLU A 173 -3.53 11.78 2.16
CA GLU A 173 -4.34 12.38 3.20
C GLU A 173 -3.95 11.82 4.56
N VAL A 174 -3.70 12.72 5.51
CA VAL A 174 -3.30 12.34 6.87
C VAL A 174 -4.21 13.01 7.89
N SER A 175 -4.77 12.19 8.76
CA SER A 175 -5.59 12.57 9.91
C SER A 175 -4.93 12.08 11.22
N SER A 176 -5.61 12.27 12.35
CA SER A 176 -5.18 11.74 13.66
C SER A 176 -5.08 10.22 13.66
N ASP A 177 -5.99 9.55 12.95
CA ASP A 177 -6.23 8.12 13.11
C ASP A 177 -6.04 7.33 11.81
N TRP A 178 -5.82 8.01 10.69
CA TRP A 178 -5.72 7.38 9.36
C TRP A 178 -4.74 8.09 8.45
N VAL A 179 -4.05 7.29 7.64
CA VAL A 179 -3.31 7.71 6.46
C VAL A 179 -3.92 7.04 5.24
N THR A 180 -4.28 7.83 4.24
CA THR A 180 -4.84 7.33 2.97
C THR A 180 -3.95 7.78 1.82
N VAL A 181 -3.54 6.84 0.97
CA VAL A 181 -2.87 7.13 -0.30
C VAL A 181 -3.84 6.80 -1.43
N THR A 182 -4.20 7.80 -2.22
CA THR A 182 -5.20 7.70 -3.29
C THR A 182 -4.52 7.88 -4.64
N PHE A 183 -4.47 6.81 -5.43
CA PHE A 183 -3.97 6.79 -6.80
C PHE A 183 -5.14 7.02 -7.77
N PRO A 184 -5.20 8.14 -8.51
CA PRO A 184 -6.16 8.31 -9.59
C PRO A 184 -5.86 7.31 -10.72
N ARG A 185 -6.87 6.58 -11.17
CA ARG A 185 -6.74 5.69 -12.33
C ARG A 185 -6.85 6.52 -13.62
N PRO A 186 -6.04 6.22 -14.64
CA PRO A 186 -6.19 6.87 -15.93
C PRO A 186 -7.58 6.56 -16.50
N VAL A 187 -8.29 7.59 -16.97
CA VAL A 187 -9.58 7.41 -17.64
C VAL A 187 -9.33 6.62 -18.92
N GLU A 188 -9.93 5.44 -19.06
CA GLU A 188 -9.97 4.75 -20.35
C GLU A 188 -10.61 5.70 -21.36
N ALA A 189 -9.83 6.17 -22.34
CA ALA A 189 -10.38 6.90 -23.47
C ALA A 189 -11.35 5.97 -24.17
N SER A 190 -12.65 6.16 -23.90
CA SER A 190 -13.72 5.42 -24.56
C SER A 190 -13.57 5.67 -26.05
N THR A 191 -13.09 4.66 -26.77
CA THR A 191 -13.00 4.66 -28.23
C THR A 191 -14.28 4.10 -28.80
#